data_AF-A0A1V5EE27-F1
#
_entry.id   AF-A0A1V5EE27-F1
#
_cell.length_a   1.000
_cell.length_b   1.000
_cell.length_c   1.000
_cell.angle_alpha   90.00
_cell.angle_beta   90.00
_cell.angle_gamma   90.00
#
_symmetry.space_group_name_H-M   'P 1'
#
loop_
_entity.id
_entity.type
_entity.pdbx_description
1 polymer ?
#
loop_
_entity_poly.entity_id
_entity_poly.type
_entity_poly.pdbx_seq_one_letter_code
_entity_poly.pdbx_strand_id
1 'polypeptide(L)'
;MSAHEALGKSVRDIQARLREHERLLECLREGRGGSLSSCLSFDCRHAALLRETLVEAIEVLEESRKSFKSPRLEALRKKLVRVLVEAA
;
A
#
# COMPACT_ATOMS: atom_id res chain seq x y z
N MET A 1 -3.91 17.69 23.23
CA MET A 1 -5.05 16.84 22.84
C MET A 1 -5.86 16.53 24.08
N SER A 2 -7.13 16.87 24.09
CA SER A 2 -8.04 16.51 25.19
C SER A 2 -8.44 15.04 25.09
N ALA A 3 -8.84 14.42 26.21
CA ALA A 3 -9.33 13.04 26.21
C ALA A 3 -10.53 12.84 25.27
N HIS A 4 -11.37 13.86 25.11
CA HIS A 4 -12.49 13.87 24.18
C HIS A 4 -12.04 13.80 22.71
N GLU A 5 -11.00 14.54 22.33
CA GLU A 5 -10.42 14.48 20.98
C GLU A 5 -9.80 13.12 20.67
N ALA A 6 -9.10 12.54 21.66
CA ALA A 6 -8.49 11.22 21.52
C ALA A 6 -9.54 10.11 21.35
N LEU A 7 -10.60 10.13 22.17
CA LEU A 7 -11.73 9.21 22.03
C LEU A 7 -12.48 9.44 20.71
N GLY A 8 -12.71 10.70 20.32
CA GLY A 8 -13.33 11.03 19.04
C GLY A 8 -12.54 10.51 17.84
N LYS A 9 -11.21 10.56 17.89
CA LYS A 9 -10.34 9.94 16.88
C LYS A 9 -10.47 8.42 16.89
N SER A 10 -10.39 7.80 18.06
CA SER A 10 -10.53 6.34 18.20
C SER A 10 -11.86 5.82 17.64
N VAL A 11 -12.96 6.53 17.87
CA VAL A 11 -14.28 6.16 17.34
C VAL A 11 -14.30 6.23 15.81
N ARG A 12 -13.71 7.28 15.21
CA ARG A 12 -13.61 7.39 13.75
C ARG A 12 -12.77 6.28 13.14
N ASP A 13 -11.67 5.92 13.78
CA ASP A 13 -10.78 4.85 13.32
C ASP A 13 -11.48 3.48 13.37
N ILE A 14 -12.23 3.21 14.44
CA ILE A 14 -13.06 1.99 14.55
C ILE A 14 -14.12 1.94 13.44
N GLN A 15 -14.81 3.05 13.18
CA GLN A 15 -15.81 3.12 12.11
C GLN A 15 -15.21 2.91 10.72
N ALA A 16 -14.00 3.43 10.47
CA ALA A 16 -13.29 3.21 9.21
C ALA A 16 -12.94 1.73 9.00
N ARG A 17 -12.46 1.06 10.06
CA ARG A 17 -12.17 -0.38 10.03
C ARG A 17 -13.42 -1.23 9.79
N LEU A 18 -14.54 -0.87 10.42
CA LEU A 18 -15.80 -1.59 10.23
C LEU A 18 -16.29 -1.52 8.78
N ARG A 19 -16.27 -0.33 8.17
CA ARG A 19 -16.64 -0.14 6.75
C ARG A 19 -15.77 -0.95 5.80
N GLU A 20 -14.48 -1.06 6.10
CA GLU A 20 -13.58 -1.88 5.29
C GLU A 20 -13.94 -3.37 5.38
N HIS A 21 -14.25 -3.87 6.58
CA HIS A 21 -14.73 -5.25 6.74
C HIS A 21 -16.04 -5.52 5.99
N GLU A 22 -16.98 -4.58 5.99
CA GLU A 22 -18.23 -4.68 5.22
C GLU A 22 -17.96 -4.79 3.71
N ARG A 23 -17.09 -3.91 3.18
CA ARG A 23 -16.68 -3.93 1.77
C ARG A 23 -16.02 -5.26 1.37
N LEU A 24 -15.19 -5.82 2.24
CA LEU A 24 -14.53 -7.11 2.03
C LEU A 24 -15.52 -8.28 2.01
N LEU A 25 -16.52 -8.25 2.90
CA LEU A 25 -17.60 -9.24 2.91
C LEU A 25 -18.43 -9.18 1.63
N GLU A 26 -18.69 -7.98 1.09
CA GLU A 26 -19.38 -7.83 -0.19
C GLU A 26 -18.55 -8.37 -1.36
N CYS A 27 -17.24 -8.08 -1.39
CA CYS A 27 -16.34 -8.63 -2.40
C CYS A 27 -16.28 -10.16 -2.38
N LEU A 28 -16.36 -10.76 -1.19
CA LEU A 28 -16.44 -12.21 -1.01
C LEU A 28 -17.77 -12.78 -1.48
N ARG A 29 -18.88 -12.10 -1.16
CA ARG A 29 -20.23 -12.47 -1.58
C ARG A 29 -20.37 -12.47 -3.10
N GLU A 30 -19.71 -11.54 -3.79
CA GLU A 30 -19.75 -11.40 -5.25
C GLU A 30 -18.87 -12.42 -6.00
N GLY A 31 -18.24 -13.37 -5.31
CA GLY A 31 -17.55 -14.49 -5.96
C GLY A 31 -16.30 -14.10 -6.75
N ARG A 32 -15.79 -12.86 -6.60
CA ARG A 32 -14.46 -12.45 -7.10
C ARG A 32 -13.34 -12.99 -6.21
N GLY A 33 -13.47 -14.23 -5.75
CA GLY A 33 -12.55 -14.94 -4.87
C GLY A 33 -11.34 -15.48 -5.63
N GLY A 34 -10.60 -14.61 -6.30
CA GLY A 34 -9.21 -14.92 -6.60
C GLY A 34 -8.46 -14.80 -5.27
N SER A 35 -8.20 -15.94 -4.61
CA SER A 35 -7.39 -16.12 -3.39
C SER A 35 -7.33 -14.89 -2.47
N LEU A 36 -7.99 -14.94 -1.30
CA LEU A 36 -7.81 -13.97 -0.21
C LEU A 36 -6.40 -14.03 0.42
N SER A 37 -5.36 -14.13 -0.39
CA SER A 37 -3.96 -14.05 -0.02
C SER A 37 -3.47 -12.65 -0.37
N SER A 38 -3.77 -11.67 0.48
CA SER A 38 -2.86 -10.56 0.81
C SER A 38 -3.66 -9.44 1.48
N CYS A 39 -3.33 -9.15 2.74
CA CYS A 39 -3.45 -7.83 3.33
C CYS A 39 -4.79 -7.09 3.12
N LEU A 40 -5.86 -7.60 3.71
CA LEU A 40 -7.21 -7.00 3.66
C LEU A 40 -7.37 -5.84 4.67
N SER A 41 -6.36 -5.00 4.84
CA SER A 41 -6.44 -3.84 5.75
C SER A 41 -5.65 -2.68 5.18
N PHE A 42 -6.24 -1.48 5.25
CA PHE A 42 -5.61 -0.21 4.92
C PHE A 42 -4.31 0.00 5.73
N ASP A 43 -4.24 -0.61 6.93
CA ASP A 43 -3.06 -0.66 7.81
C ASP A 43 -2.34 -2.03 7.78
N CYS A 44 -2.39 -2.78 6.67
CA CYS A 44 -1.60 -4.01 6.61
C CYS A 44 -0.11 -3.65 6.66
N ARG A 45 0.53 -3.98 7.78
CA ARG A 45 1.97 -3.75 7.99
C ARG A 45 2.84 -4.29 6.85
N HIS A 46 2.45 -5.39 6.21
CA HIS A 46 3.19 -5.92 5.06
C HIS A 46 3.03 -5.06 3.80
N ALA A 47 1.86 -4.43 3.58
CA ALA A 47 1.65 -3.52 2.46
C ALA A 47 2.41 -2.20 2.67
N ALA A 48 2.41 -1.68 3.90
CA ALA A 48 3.24 -0.52 4.26
C ALA A 48 4.74 -0.81 4.06
N LEU A 49 5.23 -1.93 4.60
CA LEU A 49 6.62 -2.37 4.44
C LEU A 49 6.98 -2.57 2.97
N LEU A 50 6.09 -3.18 2.17
CA LEU A 50 6.32 -3.37 0.74
C LEU A 50 6.40 -2.03 0.00
N ARG A 51 5.52 -1.07 0.31
CA ARG A 51 5.58 0.28 -0.27
C ARG A 51 6.90 0.98 0.10
N GLU A 52 7.28 0.96 1.37
CA GLU A 52 8.55 1.54 1.84
C GLU A 52 9.74 0.91 1.12
N THR A 53 9.80 -0.43 1.07
CA THR A 53 10.88 -1.16 0.38
C THR A 53 10.92 -0.85 -1.11
N LEU A 54 9.77 -0.69 -1.77
CA LEU A 54 9.70 -0.33 -3.18
C LEU A 54 10.19 1.10 -3.43
N VAL A 55 9.87 2.05 -2.54
CA VAL A 55 10.38 3.43 -2.63
C VAL A 55 11.90 3.43 -2.48
N GLU A 56 12.44 2.78 -1.45
CA GLU A 56 13.89 2.66 -1.25
C GLU A 56 14.58 2.02 -2.46
N ALA A 57 14.00 0.95 -3.01
CA ALA A 57 14.55 0.29 -4.20
C ALA A 57 14.57 1.23 -5.42
N ILE A 58 13.56 2.07 -5.61
CA ILE A 58 13.51 3.06 -6.69
C ILE A 58 14.59 4.12 -6.49
N GLU A 59 14.80 4.61 -5.27
CA GLU A 59 15.84 5.60 -4.95
C GLU A 59 17.23 5.06 -5.26
N VAL A 60 17.54 3.84 -4.78
CA VAL A 60 18.82 3.17 -5.08
C VAL A 60 19.00 2.93 -6.58
N LEU A 61 17.93 2.60 -7.30
CA LEU A 61 17.96 2.46 -8.76
C LEU A 61 18.22 3.79 -9.47
N GLU A 62 17.69 4.91 -8.96
CA GLU A 62 17.95 6.25 -9.50
C GLU A 62 19.41 6.65 -9.29
N GLU A 63 19.96 6.42 -8.11
CA GLU A 63 21.37 6.66 -7.82
C GLU A 63 22.28 5.78 -8.68
N SER A 64 21.97 4.50 -8.79
CA SER A 64 22.70 3.56 -9.66
C SER A 64 22.60 3.95 -11.14
N ARG A 65 21.45 4.44 -11.60
CA ARG A 65 21.27 4.92 -12.98
C ARG A 65 22.13 6.15 -13.26
N LYS A 66 22.27 7.09 -12.33
CA LYS A 66 23.16 8.27 -12.48
C LYS A 66 24.61 7.83 -12.72
N SER A 67 25.04 6.76 -12.07
CA SER A 67 26.41 6.23 -12.13
C SER A 67 26.68 5.34 -13.37
N PHE A 68 25.71 4.52 -13.79
CA PHE A 68 25.92 3.50 -14.83
C PHE A 68 25.21 3.77 -16.17
N LYS A 69 24.28 4.75 -16.24
CA LYS A 69 23.46 5.08 -17.43
C LYS A 69 22.79 3.87 -18.11
N SER A 70 22.49 2.80 -17.36
CA SER A 70 21.92 1.57 -17.91
C SER A 70 20.46 1.76 -18.35
N PRO A 71 20.12 1.46 -19.63
CA PRO A 71 18.74 1.50 -20.12
C PRO A 71 17.81 0.51 -19.40
N ARG A 72 18.35 -0.63 -18.96
CA ARG A 72 17.60 -1.66 -18.23
C ARG A 72 17.21 -1.20 -16.83
N LEU A 73 18.07 -0.45 -16.15
CA LEU A 73 17.77 0.13 -14.84
C LEU A 73 16.68 1.20 -14.94
N GLU A 74 16.70 2.03 -15.98
CA GLU A 74 15.65 3.03 -16.19
C GLU A 74 14.30 2.39 -16.51
N ALA A 75 14.27 1.31 -17.30
CA ALA A 75 13.05 0.56 -17.57
C ALA A 75 12.48 -0.08 -16.29
N LEU A 76 13.34 -0.67 -15.46
CA LEU A 76 12.95 -1.25 -14.17
C LEU A 76 12.39 -0.18 -13.23
N ARG A 77 13.05 0.97 -13.11
CA ARG A 77 12.59 2.11 -12.31
C ARG A 77 11.17 2.53 -12.71
N LYS A 78 10.94 2.78 -14.00
CA LYS A 78 9.61 3.19 -14.50
C LYS A 78 8.53 2.15 -14.19
N LYS A 79 8.86 0.86 -14.30
CA LYS A 79 7.94 -0.22 -13.95
C LYS A 79 7.58 -0.21 -12.47
N LEU A 80 8.56 -0.05 -11.59
CA LEU A 80 8.33 -0.03 -10.14
C LEU A 80 7.53 1.21 -9.69
N VAL A 81 7.84 2.40 -10.25
CA VAL A 81 7.07 3.63 -10.00
C VAL A 81 5.61 3.44 -10.41
N ARG A 82 5.36 2.83 -11.58
CA ARG A 82 4.01 2.57 -12.05
C ARG A 82 3.24 1.63 -11.12
N VAL A 83 3.88 0.56 -10.66
CA VAL A 83 3.28 -0.37 -9.68
C VAL A 83 2.95 0.35 -8.38
N LEU A 84 3.81 1.24 -7.91
CA LEU A 84 3.54 2.04 -6.71
C LEU A 84 2.34 2.97 -6.86
N VAL A 85 2.17 3.61 -8.02
CA VAL A 85 1.02 4.49 -8.29
C VAL A 85 -0.27 3.70 -8.46
N GLU A 86 -0.23 2.55 -9.13
CA GLU A 86 -1.41 1.69 -9.35
C GLU A 86 -1.83 0.94 -8.07
N ALA A 87 -0.88 0.67 -7.17
CA ALA A 87 -1.13 0.06 -5.87
C ALA A 87 -1.43 1.08 -4.76
N ALA A 88 -1.34 2.39 -5.04
CA ALA A 88 -1.52 3.48 -4.09
C ALA A 88 -2.98 3.67 -3.68
#